data_AF-A0A1A9ZUX6-F1
#
_entry.id   AF-A0A1A9ZUX6-F1
#
_cell.length_a   1.000
_cell.length_b   1.000
_cell.length_c   1.000
_cell.angle_alpha   90.00
_cell.angle_beta   90.00
_cell.angle_gamma   90.00
#
_symmetry.space_group_name_H-M   'P 1'
#
loop_
_entity.id
_entity.type
_entity.pdbx_description
1 polymer ?
#
loop_
_entity_poly.entity_id
_entity_poly.type
_entity_poly.pdbx_seq_one_letter_code
_entity_poly.pdbx_strand_id
1 'polypeptide(L)'
;MYRIGLCGFDNPMRDQKTEELKKHIGQGVKIKMDDAGNILIRRYAKSNVYVKSTASHPNEETSIGADILKLPNQALESEKIVKLFDMKKFQSNVNRELRRAYPDRRRLETQCLSAVAFVKSETDILECPIWVLIVNVVAMDMLKSKLPPGNCSINVRSELK
;
A
#
# COMPACT_ATOMS: atom_id res chain seq x y z
N MET A 1 -13.88 -19.40 -0.78
CA MET A 1 -12.94 -18.34 -1.20
C MET A 1 -13.73 -17.05 -1.27
N TYR A 2 -13.35 -16.04 -0.49
CA TYR A 2 -14.03 -14.74 -0.50
C TYR A 2 -13.58 -13.94 -1.74
N ARG A 3 -14.51 -13.24 -2.38
CA ARG A 3 -14.28 -12.44 -3.59
C ARG A 3 -14.95 -11.08 -3.43
N ILE A 4 -14.24 -10.03 -3.84
CA ILE A 4 -14.79 -8.67 -3.93
C ILE A 4 -15.01 -8.36 -5.40
N GLY A 5 -16.27 -8.15 -5.80
CA GLY A 5 -16.64 -7.74 -7.15
C GLY A 5 -16.69 -6.22 -7.26
N LEU A 6 -15.65 -5.59 -7.80
CA LEU A 6 -15.56 -4.12 -7.88
C LEU A 6 -16.68 -3.45 -8.71
N CYS A 7 -17.31 -4.20 -9.62
CA CYS A 7 -18.44 -3.72 -10.40
C CYS A 7 -19.77 -3.71 -9.64
N GLY A 8 -19.85 -4.37 -8.48
CA GLY A 8 -21.09 -4.45 -7.67
C GLY A 8 -21.31 -3.27 -6.73
N PHE A 9 -20.43 -2.26 -6.73
CA PHE A 9 -20.60 -1.04 -5.93
C PHE A 9 -21.19 0.08 -6.80
N ASP A 10 -22.26 0.70 -6.32
CA ASP A 10 -22.86 1.88 -6.96
C ASP A 10 -22.06 3.15 -6.65
N ASN A 11 -22.02 4.08 -7.61
CA ASN A 11 -21.45 5.40 -7.42
C ASN A 11 -22.25 6.39 -8.29
N PRO A 12 -23.11 7.23 -7.69
CA PRO A 12 -23.93 8.21 -8.43
C PRO A 12 -23.11 9.25 -9.21
N MET A 13 -21.88 9.50 -8.77
CA MET A 13 -20.98 10.50 -9.38
C MET A 13 -19.97 9.87 -10.35
N ARG A 14 -20.23 8.65 -10.82
CA ARG A 14 -19.31 7.94 -11.71
C ARG A 14 -19.33 8.56 -13.11
N ASP A 15 -18.15 8.93 -13.59
CA ASP A 15 -17.98 9.40 -14.96
C ASP A 15 -18.01 8.26 -16.00
N GLN A 16 -18.22 8.64 -17.25
CA GLN A 16 -18.30 7.72 -18.39
C GLN A 16 -17.00 6.92 -18.58
N LYS A 17 -15.84 7.57 -18.41
CA LYS A 17 -14.51 6.95 -18.55
C LYS A 17 -14.34 5.79 -17.56
N THR A 18 -14.76 5.99 -16.32
CA THR A 18 -14.68 4.98 -15.25
C THR A 18 -15.62 3.82 -15.54
N GLU A 19 -16.84 4.09 -15.99
CA GLU A 19 -17.83 3.05 -16.33
C GLU A 19 -17.34 2.14 -17.47
N GLU A 20 -16.64 2.69 -18.45
CA GLU A 20 -16.02 1.92 -19.55
C GLU A 20 -14.83 1.08 -19.06
N LEU A 21 -13.95 1.66 -18.24
CA LEU A 21 -12.75 0.97 -17.76
C LEU A 21 -13.09 -0.15 -16.76
N LYS A 22 -14.16 -0.01 -15.96
CA LYS A 22 -14.62 -1.07 -15.04
C LYS A 22 -14.89 -2.40 -15.73
N LYS A 23 -15.39 -2.36 -16.96
CA LYS A 23 -15.68 -3.57 -17.78
C LYS A 23 -14.42 -4.38 -18.08
N HIS A 24 -13.25 -3.75 -18.02
CA HIS A 24 -11.96 -4.35 -18.38
C HIS A 24 -11.18 -4.94 -17.20
N ILE A 25 -11.71 -4.89 -15.97
CA ILE A 25 -11.06 -5.47 -14.78
C ILE A 25 -10.90 -6.99 -14.93
N GLY A 26 -11.92 -7.65 -15.50
CA GLY A 26 -11.91 -9.10 -15.75
C GLY A 26 -11.70 -9.92 -14.47
N GLN A 27 -10.70 -10.82 -14.49
CA GLN A 27 -10.36 -11.65 -13.33
C GLN A 27 -9.62 -10.89 -12.22
N GLY A 28 -9.17 -9.66 -12.47
CA GLY A 28 -8.51 -8.81 -11.49
C GLY A 28 -7.20 -9.41 -10.94
N VAL A 29 -7.10 -9.43 -9.62
CA VAL A 29 -5.94 -9.95 -8.87
C VAL A 29 -6.39 -10.90 -7.77
N LYS A 30 -5.50 -11.80 -7.38
CA LYS A 30 -5.62 -12.57 -6.14
C LYS A 30 -4.59 -12.07 -5.15
N ILE A 31 -5.04 -11.82 -3.92
CA ILE A 31 -4.19 -11.37 -2.82
C ILE A 31 -4.20 -12.45 -1.74
N LYS A 32 -3.04 -12.71 -1.13
CA LYS A 32 -2.88 -13.66 -0.04
C LYS A 32 -1.90 -13.10 0.99
N MET A 33 -2.25 -13.15 2.27
CA MET A 33 -1.29 -12.94 3.35
C MET A 33 -0.58 -14.26 3.67
N ASP A 34 0.74 -14.22 3.88
CA ASP A 34 1.50 -15.37 4.39
C ASP A 34 1.69 -15.31 5.91
N ASP A 35 2.27 -16.35 6.49
CA ASP A 35 2.46 -16.48 7.95
C ASP A 35 3.44 -15.45 8.52
N ALA A 36 4.26 -14.83 7.66
CA ALA A 36 5.18 -13.76 8.03
C ALA A 36 4.52 -12.37 7.91
N GLY A 37 3.25 -12.28 7.51
CA GLY A 37 2.54 -11.02 7.32
C GLY A 37 2.88 -10.28 6.03
N ASN A 38 3.59 -10.91 5.09
CA ASN A 38 3.72 -10.36 3.73
C ASN A 38 2.36 -10.43 3.03
N ILE A 39 2.10 -9.47 2.17
CA ILE A 39 0.93 -9.51 1.28
C ILE A 39 1.44 -9.85 -0.13
N LEU A 40 1.06 -11.03 -0.61
CA LEU A 40 1.34 -11.49 -1.96
C LEU A 40 0.21 -11.09 -2.89
N ILE A 41 0.56 -10.68 -4.11
CA ILE A 41 -0.40 -10.34 -5.17
C ILE A 41 -0.03 -11.08 -6.46
N ARG A 42 -1.04 -11.59 -7.17
CA ARG A 42 -0.92 -12.18 -8.51
C ARG A 42 -2.01 -11.62 -9.41
N ARG A 43 -1.61 -11.10 -10.58
CA ARG A 43 -2.51 -10.62 -11.63
C ARG A 43 -3.05 -11.79 -12.46
N TYR A 44 -4.37 -11.81 -12.64
CA TYR A 44 -5.08 -12.72 -13.56
C TYR A 44 -5.85 -11.96 -14.65
N ALA A 45 -6.02 -10.65 -14.50
CA ALA A 45 -6.62 -9.79 -15.50
C ALA A 45 -5.81 -9.74 -16.80
N LYS A 46 -6.49 -9.78 -17.95
CA LYS A 46 -5.89 -9.44 -19.25
C LYS A 46 -5.41 -8.00 -19.27
N SER A 47 -6.17 -7.08 -18.69
CA SER A 47 -5.80 -5.67 -18.54
C SER A 47 -4.72 -5.46 -17.48
N ASN A 48 -3.99 -4.35 -17.59
CA ASN A 48 -2.92 -4.02 -16.64
C ASN A 48 -3.45 -3.75 -15.23
N VAL A 49 -2.60 -4.02 -14.25
CA VAL A 49 -2.82 -3.70 -12.85
C VAL A 49 -1.54 -3.07 -12.33
N TYR A 50 -1.66 -1.98 -11.59
CA TYR A 50 -0.54 -1.16 -11.15
C TYR A 50 -0.52 -1.08 -9.64
N VAL A 51 0.66 -1.18 -9.05
CA VAL A 51 0.86 -0.85 -7.64
C VAL A 51 1.22 0.63 -7.54
N LYS A 52 0.67 1.31 -6.54
CA LYS A 52 0.90 2.73 -6.28
C LYS A 52 1.54 2.91 -4.92
N SER A 53 2.51 3.82 -4.85
CA SER A 53 3.09 4.26 -3.58
C SER A 53 2.04 5.01 -2.77
N THR A 54 2.01 4.75 -1.47
CA THR A 54 1.15 5.43 -0.48
C THR A 54 1.95 6.43 0.37
N ALA A 55 3.22 6.64 0.03
CA ALA A 55 4.09 7.61 0.67
C ALA A 55 3.53 9.04 0.55
N SER A 56 3.57 9.82 1.62
CA SER A 56 3.15 11.23 1.58
C SER A 56 4.21 12.13 0.93
N HIS A 57 5.48 11.73 1.00
CA HIS A 57 6.59 12.43 0.36
C HIS A 57 7.45 11.50 -0.50
N PRO A 58 8.08 11.99 -1.60
CA PRO A 58 8.92 11.18 -2.47
C PRO A 58 10.11 10.49 -1.79
N ASN A 59 10.61 11.05 -0.70
CA ASN A 59 11.77 10.56 0.04
C ASN A 59 11.40 9.59 1.18
N GLU A 60 10.12 9.22 1.31
CA GLU A 60 9.69 8.23 2.28
C GLU A 60 10.04 6.81 1.85
N GLU A 61 10.26 5.99 2.87
CA GLU A 61 10.53 4.58 2.67
C GLU A 61 9.23 3.84 2.36
N THR A 62 9.34 2.72 1.67
CA THR A 62 8.19 1.93 1.24
C THR A 62 8.30 0.49 1.71
N SER A 63 7.15 -0.11 2.01
CA SER A 63 6.98 -1.54 2.26
C SER A 63 6.78 -2.36 0.98
N ILE A 64 6.70 -1.72 -0.20
CA ILE A 64 6.54 -2.40 -1.49
C ILE A 64 7.76 -3.32 -1.75
N GLY A 65 7.47 -4.55 -2.19
CA GLY A 65 8.48 -5.54 -2.52
C GLY A 65 9.40 -5.12 -3.67
N ALA A 66 10.67 -5.50 -3.59
CA ALA A 66 11.70 -5.09 -4.56
C ALA A 66 11.38 -5.49 -6.00
N ASP A 67 10.71 -6.63 -6.20
CA ASP A 67 10.34 -7.10 -7.54
C ASP A 67 9.36 -6.15 -8.22
N ILE A 68 8.44 -5.54 -7.47
CA ILE A 68 7.48 -4.57 -8.00
C ILE A 68 8.15 -3.24 -8.33
N LEU A 69 9.09 -2.79 -7.47
CA LEU A 69 9.82 -1.53 -7.67
C LEU A 69 10.70 -1.54 -8.93
N LYS A 70 11.08 -2.72 -9.41
CA LYS A 70 11.85 -2.88 -10.66
C LYS A 70 10.97 -2.90 -11.91
N LEU A 71 9.65 -3.04 -11.77
CA LEU A 71 8.74 -3.09 -12.91
C LEU A 71 8.50 -1.67 -13.45
N PRO A 72 8.51 -1.48 -14.78
CA PRO A 72 8.10 -0.21 -15.39
C PRO A 72 6.71 0.19 -14.93
N ASN A 73 6.57 1.42 -14.44
CA ASN A 73 5.33 1.97 -13.85
C ASN A 73 4.71 1.09 -12.74
N GLN A 74 5.49 0.20 -12.12
CA GLN A 74 5.01 -0.77 -11.14
C GLN A 74 3.81 -1.59 -11.66
N ALA A 75 3.79 -1.85 -12.97
CA ALA A 75 2.75 -2.62 -13.64
C ALA A 75 3.01 -4.12 -13.44
N LEU A 76 2.06 -4.82 -12.82
CA LEU A 76 2.18 -6.23 -12.50
C LEU A 76 2.22 -7.10 -13.77
N GLU A 77 3.20 -7.98 -13.83
CA GLU A 77 3.29 -9.02 -14.87
C GLU A 77 2.15 -10.04 -14.71
N SER A 78 1.71 -10.62 -15.83
CA SER A 78 0.64 -11.61 -15.83
C SER A 78 1.08 -12.86 -15.07
N GLU A 79 0.23 -13.34 -14.18
CA GLU A 79 0.39 -14.61 -13.45
C GLU A 79 1.64 -14.75 -12.56
N LYS A 80 2.44 -13.70 -12.41
CA LYS A 80 3.58 -13.69 -11.49
C LYS A 80 3.11 -13.37 -10.08
N ILE A 81 3.61 -14.13 -9.09
CA ILE A 81 3.40 -13.83 -7.67
C ILE A 81 4.51 -12.90 -7.22
N VAL A 82 4.15 -11.75 -6.67
CA VAL A 82 5.09 -10.75 -6.13
C VAL A 82 4.58 -10.23 -4.77
N LYS A 83 5.47 -9.63 -3.99
CA LYS A 83 5.13 -9.05 -2.68
C LYS A 83 4.60 -7.63 -2.85
N LEU A 84 3.29 -7.45 -2.66
CA LEU A 84 2.66 -6.13 -2.54
C LEU A 84 3.14 -5.40 -1.28
N PHE A 85 3.28 -6.14 -0.18
CA PHE A 85 3.82 -5.68 1.10
C PHE A 85 4.88 -6.66 1.59
N ASP A 86 6.09 -6.18 1.84
CA ASP A 86 7.20 -6.95 2.40
C ASP A 86 7.39 -6.61 3.89
N MET A 87 7.06 -7.58 4.75
CA MET A 87 7.13 -7.41 6.20
C MET A 87 8.56 -7.21 6.70
N LYS A 88 9.55 -7.86 6.09
CA LYS A 88 10.96 -7.69 6.51
C LYS A 88 11.45 -6.28 6.21
N LYS A 89 11.07 -5.75 5.04
CA LYS A 89 11.35 -4.36 4.67
C LYS A 89 10.66 -3.40 5.63
N PHE A 90 9.38 -3.61 5.91
CA PHE A 90 8.63 -2.80 6.85
C PHE A 90 9.26 -2.79 8.26
N GLN A 91 9.59 -3.96 8.82
CA GLN A 91 10.28 -4.06 10.12
C GLN A 91 11.62 -3.31 10.12
N SER A 92 12.37 -3.38 9.03
CA SER A 92 13.64 -2.65 8.88
C SER A 92 13.41 -1.13 8.87
N ASN A 93 12.36 -0.67 8.22
CA ASN A 93 11.97 0.74 8.18
C ASN A 93 11.53 1.23 9.57
N VAL A 94 10.71 0.46 10.29
CA VAL A 94 10.32 0.74 11.69
C VAL A 94 11.55 0.88 12.58
N ASN A 95 12.48 -0.08 12.52
CA ASN A 95 13.70 -0.06 13.33
C ASN A 95 14.60 1.15 13.02
N ARG A 96 14.63 1.62 11.77
CA ARG A 96 15.38 2.80 11.37
C ARG A 96 14.70 4.09 11.83
N GLU A 97 13.38 4.18 11.70
CA GLU A 97 12.61 5.33 12.18
C GLU A 97 12.77 5.53 13.69
N LEU A 98 12.71 4.44 14.47
CA LEU A 98 12.94 4.46 15.92
C LEU A 98 14.32 4.96 16.34
N ARG A 99 15.32 4.88 15.43
CA ARG A 99 16.68 5.38 15.68
C ARG A 99 16.91 6.81 15.19
N ARG A 100 15.92 7.45 14.55
CA ARG A 100 16.04 8.85 14.13
C ARG A 100 16.00 9.78 15.37
N ALA A 101 16.62 10.95 15.24
CA ALA A 101 16.54 11.99 16.26
C ALA A 101 15.09 12.43 16.55
N TYR A 102 14.25 12.42 15.50
CA TYR A 102 12.83 12.72 15.57
C TYR A 102 12.05 11.61 14.83
N PRO A 103 11.67 10.53 15.53
CA PRO A 103 10.86 9.47 14.94
C PRO A 103 9.46 9.99 14.59
N ASP A 104 9.01 9.75 13.37
CA ASP A 104 7.66 10.10 12.93
C ASP A 104 6.86 8.83 12.60
N ARG A 105 5.86 8.58 13.46
CA ARG A 105 4.95 7.45 13.31
C ARG A 105 4.10 7.53 12.02
N ARG A 106 3.75 8.73 11.54
CA ARG A 106 2.89 8.91 10.36
C ARG A 106 3.52 8.30 9.11
N ARG A 107 4.85 8.43 8.97
CA ARG A 107 5.64 7.83 7.87
C ARG A 107 5.64 6.30 7.87
N LEU A 108 5.38 5.68 9.01
CA LEU A 108 5.22 4.23 9.12
C LEU A 108 3.77 3.81 8.91
N GLU A 109 2.81 4.63 9.30
CA GLU A 109 1.38 4.40 9.06
C GLU A 109 1.06 4.40 7.56
N THR A 110 1.64 5.31 6.78
CA THR A 110 1.49 5.34 5.31
C THR A 110 1.99 4.04 4.66
N GLN A 111 3.03 3.42 5.21
CA GLN A 111 3.56 2.14 4.73
C GLN A 111 2.68 0.93 5.07
N CYS A 112 1.77 1.04 6.04
CA CYS A 112 0.76 0.01 6.33
C CYS A 112 -0.34 -0.04 5.25
N LEU A 113 -0.36 0.93 4.35
CA LEU A 113 -1.30 1.02 3.25
C LEU A 113 -0.66 0.44 1.98
N SER A 114 -1.45 -0.22 1.16
CA SER A 114 -1.04 -0.67 -0.17
C SER A 114 -2.13 -0.33 -1.17
N ALA A 115 -1.76 0.39 -2.22
CA ALA A 115 -2.72 0.88 -3.19
C ALA A 115 -2.55 0.18 -4.55
N VAL A 116 -3.66 -0.30 -5.12
CA VAL A 116 -3.67 -1.07 -6.37
C VAL A 116 -4.68 -0.46 -7.32
N ALA A 117 -4.21 0.00 -8.48
CA ALA A 117 -5.04 0.58 -9.55
C ALA A 117 -5.25 -0.43 -10.68
N PHE A 118 -6.47 -0.48 -11.22
CA PHE A 118 -6.88 -1.43 -12.25
C PHE A 118 -7.06 -0.74 -13.60
N VAL A 119 -6.68 -1.44 -14.67
CA VAL A 119 -6.89 -1.07 -16.09
C VAL A 119 -6.07 0.13 -16.55
N LYS A 120 -6.19 1.28 -15.88
CA LYS A 120 -5.47 2.51 -16.19
C LYS A 120 -4.76 3.06 -14.97
N SER A 121 -3.55 3.60 -15.19
CA SER A 121 -2.75 4.30 -14.19
C SER A 121 -2.62 5.76 -14.59
N GLU A 122 -2.90 6.68 -13.66
CA GLU A 122 -2.59 8.11 -13.73
C GLU A 122 -1.45 8.44 -12.74
N THR A 123 -0.85 9.63 -12.81
CA THR A 123 0.21 10.03 -11.87
C THR A 123 -0.32 10.12 -10.44
N ASP A 124 -1.44 10.81 -10.26
CA ASP A 124 -2.17 10.84 -9.00
C ASP A 124 -3.08 9.61 -8.90
N ILE A 125 -3.10 8.99 -7.72
CA ILE A 125 -4.01 7.89 -7.45
C ILE A 125 -5.48 8.34 -7.41
N LEU A 126 -5.74 9.59 -7.02
CA LEU A 126 -7.10 10.13 -6.97
C LEU A 126 -7.72 10.30 -8.36
N GLU A 127 -6.88 10.39 -9.39
CA GLU A 127 -7.30 10.42 -10.79
C GLU A 127 -7.44 9.02 -11.41
N CYS A 128 -6.96 7.97 -10.72
CA CYS A 128 -7.12 6.61 -11.20
C CYS A 128 -8.61 6.22 -11.14
N PRO A 129 -9.19 5.71 -12.25
CA PRO A 129 -10.64 5.50 -12.36
C PRO A 129 -11.15 4.42 -11.41
N ILE A 130 -10.39 3.33 -11.25
CA ILE A 130 -10.70 2.25 -10.32
C ILE A 130 -9.44 1.81 -9.61
N TRP A 131 -9.47 1.86 -8.29
CA TRP A 131 -8.39 1.40 -7.43
C TRP A 131 -8.94 0.91 -6.09
N VAL A 132 -8.11 0.21 -5.34
CA VAL A 132 -8.40 -0.22 -3.97
C VAL A 132 -7.27 0.19 -3.04
N LEU A 133 -7.63 0.55 -1.81
CA LEU A 133 -6.70 0.73 -0.70
C LEU A 133 -6.78 -0.49 0.22
N ILE A 134 -5.65 -1.12 0.45
CA ILE A 134 -5.52 -2.26 1.36
C ILE A 134 -4.82 -1.76 2.61
N VAL A 135 -5.50 -1.89 3.75
CA VAL A 135 -4.95 -1.53 5.06
C VAL A 135 -4.42 -2.80 5.73
N ASN A 136 -3.11 -2.91 5.92
CA ASN A 136 -2.50 -4.03 6.60
C ASN A 136 -2.64 -3.88 8.13
N VAL A 137 -3.72 -4.43 8.68
CA VAL A 137 -4.02 -4.36 10.13
C VAL A 137 -2.95 -5.04 11.00
N VAL A 138 -2.26 -6.06 10.49
CA VAL A 138 -1.16 -6.73 11.20
C VAL A 138 0.04 -5.79 11.34
N ALA A 139 0.38 -5.06 10.26
CA ALA A 139 1.43 -4.06 10.30
C ALA A 139 1.09 -2.90 11.25
N MET A 140 -0.17 -2.43 11.23
CA MET A 140 -0.63 -1.40 12.16
C MET A 140 -0.57 -1.85 13.63
N ASP A 141 -0.92 -3.09 13.92
CA ASP A 141 -0.84 -3.64 15.28
C ASP A 141 0.61 -3.73 15.79
N MET A 142 1.53 -4.12 14.90
CA MET A 142 2.96 -4.08 15.18
C MET A 142 3.43 -2.65 15.47
N LEU A 143 2.96 -1.64 14.74
CA LEU A 143 3.28 -0.24 15.03
C LEU A 143 2.76 0.21 16.38
N LYS A 144 1.50 -0.13 16.73
CA LYS A 144 0.94 0.21 18.04
C LYS A 144 1.78 -0.35 19.18
N SER A 145 2.32 -1.56 19.00
CA SER A 145 3.19 -2.22 19.99
C SER A 145 4.59 -1.58 20.11
N LYS A 146 5.12 -0.98 19.04
CA LYS A 146 6.46 -0.36 19.01
C LYS A 146 6.46 1.16 19.27
N LEU A 147 5.37 1.83 18.93
CA LEU A 147 5.16 3.26 19.05
C LEU A 147 3.71 3.50 19.52
N PRO A 148 3.40 3.42 20.82
CA PRO A 148 2.05 3.66 21.31
C PRO A 148 1.54 5.05 20.91
N PRO A 149 0.22 5.25 20.67
CA PRO A 149 -0.34 6.54 20.24
C PRO A 149 -0.15 7.72 21.22
N GLY A 150 0.49 7.51 22.39
CA GLY A 150 0.67 8.50 23.45
C GLY A 150 2.09 9.03 23.66
N ASN A 151 3.12 8.52 22.96
CA ASN A 151 4.51 8.95 23.19
C ASN A 151 4.97 10.13 22.30
N CYS A 152 4.05 10.98 21.86
CA CYS A 152 4.38 12.38 21.55
C CYS A 152 4.63 13.18 22.84
N SER A 153 5.40 12.63 23.78
CA SER A 153 6.06 13.45 24.80
C SER A 153 7.33 13.97 24.15
N ILE A 154 7.26 15.23 23.73
CA ILE A 154 8.42 16.09 23.49
C ILE A 154 9.44 15.74 24.58
N ASN A 155 10.62 15.27 24.19
CA ASN A 155 11.74 15.16 25.11
C ASN A 155 12.21 16.61 25.36
N VAL A 156 11.45 17.36 26.17
CA VAL A 156 11.95 18.53 26.85
C VAL A 156 12.93 17.96 27.87
N ARG A 157 14.16 17.70 27.42
CA ARG A 157 15.27 17.62 28.37
C ARG A 157 15.36 19.00 28.98
N SER A 158 14.83 19.06 30.18
CA SER A 158 15.05 20.04 31.23
C SER A 158 16.34 20.82 31.08
N GLU A 159 16.18 22.13 31.19
CA GLU A 159 17.22 23.14 31.40
C GLU A 159 18.20 22.77 32.54
N LEU A 160 19.35 23.47 32.52
CA LEU A 160 20.25 23.77 33.64
C LEU A 160 21.21 22.65 34.09
N LYS A 161 22.46 22.76 33.61
CA LYS A 161 23.63 23.10 34.44
C LYS A 161 24.74 23.70 33.60
#